data_AF-A0A7C2NE82-F1
#
_entry.id   AF-A0A7C2NE82-F1
#
_cell.length_a   1.000
_cell.length_b   1.000
_cell.length_c   1.000
_cell.angle_alpha   90.00
_cell.angle_beta   90.00
_cell.angle_gamma   90.00
#
_symmetry.space_group_name_H-M   'P 1'
#
loop_
_entity.id
_entity.type
_entity.pdbx_description
1 polymer ?
#
loop_
_entity_poly.entity_id
_entity_poly.type
_entity_poly.pdbx_seq_one_letter_code
_entity_poly.pdbx_strand_id
1 'polypeptide(L)'
;MAAPGAAEGDAACEGAPAALAPGFALRFAGETSALAVVATSVMPDAEIELEAVAAAQPARFDAAADGGTLAPAGPARWRWRAPGEPGTHRILVREAASRTEACLRLFVLRPYAGEEEIDGFRVGAYPPGARPPGLVRVEERMLDLAVSPRFRLGQFLAKQEGGFPKYLALRTRLLLALEAIAARLAARGAGDLAVMSGYRTPYYHARIGNTTTTSRHLFGDAADVYVDGNGDGRMDDLDGDGRADDADARLLFAWLEAMAAEPWYAPFAGGLSVYATAPHRGPFVHVDVRGRSVRW
;
A
#
# COMPACT_ATOMS: atom_id res chain seq x y z
N MET A 1 1.72 15.96 31.82
CA MET A 1 0.37 15.92 31.22
C MET A 1 0.32 14.69 30.34
N ALA A 2 -0.61 13.77 30.61
CA ALA A 2 -0.76 12.52 29.88
C ALA A 2 -1.16 12.80 28.43
N ALA A 3 -0.55 12.10 27.48
CA ALA A 3 -0.95 12.13 26.08
C ALA A 3 -2.43 11.73 25.96
N PRO A 4 -3.24 12.41 25.13
CA PRO A 4 -4.57 11.91 24.82
C PRO A 4 -4.40 10.56 24.13
N GLY A 5 -5.02 9.53 24.70
CA GLY A 5 -4.91 8.16 24.23
C GLY A 5 -5.28 8.04 22.76
N ALA A 6 -4.60 7.14 22.05
CA ALA A 6 -5.08 6.62 20.78
C ALA A 6 -6.57 6.32 20.95
N ALA A 7 -7.41 6.95 20.13
CA ALA A 7 -8.83 6.72 20.19
C ALA A 7 -9.07 5.21 20.08
N GLU A 8 -9.97 4.63 20.89
CA GLU A 8 -10.41 3.23 20.80
C GLU A 8 -10.82 2.82 19.36
N GLY A 9 -11.00 3.81 18.48
CA GLY A 9 -11.18 3.72 17.05
C GLY A 9 -9.98 3.26 16.20
N ASP A 10 -8.72 3.30 16.62
CA ASP A 10 -7.62 2.86 15.72
C ASP A 10 -7.27 1.36 15.85
N ALA A 11 -7.52 0.77 17.02
CA ALA A 11 -7.06 -0.58 17.37
C ALA A 11 -7.62 -1.73 16.50
N ALA A 12 -8.85 -1.65 15.99
CA ALA A 12 -9.50 -2.81 15.34
C ALA A 12 -8.87 -3.20 13.99
N CYS A 13 -8.14 -2.31 13.33
CA CYS A 13 -7.40 -2.64 12.10
C CYS A 13 -5.90 -2.87 12.34
N GLU A 14 -5.43 -2.66 13.58
CA GLU A 14 -4.00 -2.69 13.93
C GLU A 14 -3.54 -4.00 14.59
N GLY A 15 -4.46 -4.94 14.83
CA GLY A 15 -4.20 -6.15 15.62
C GLY A 15 -4.25 -7.48 14.86
N ALA A 16 -4.53 -7.51 13.56
CA ALA A 16 -4.58 -8.78 12.84
C ALA A 16 -3.15 -9.22 12.48
N PRO A 17 -2.60 -10.30 13.08
CA PRO A 17 -1.30 -10.81 12.68
C PRO A 17 -1.37 -11.18 11.19
N ALA A 18 -0.27 -10.94 10.45
CA ALA A 18 -0.17 -11.27 9.02
C ALA A 18 -0.52 -12.74 8.69
N ALA A 19 -0.55 -13.62 9.70
CA ALA A 19 -0.87 -15.03 9.60
C ALA A 19 -2.38 -15.38 9.64
N LEU A 20 -3.27 -14.50 10.11
CA LEU A 20 -4.70 -14.83 10.24
C LEU A 20 -5.51 -14.23 9.08
N ALA A 21 -5.58 -14.97 7.98
CA ALA A 21 -6.51 -14.66 6.91
C ALA A 21 -7.95 -14.75 7.45
N PRO A 22 -8.85 -13.83 7.06
CA PRO A 22 -10.21 -13.75 7.58
C PRO A 22 -11.11 -14.93 7.15
N GLY A 23 -10.66 -15.81 6.24
CA GLY A 23 -11.44 -16.94 5.72
C GLY A 23 -12.46 -16.56 4.65
N PHE A 24 -12.43 -15.30 4.20
CA PHE A 24 -13.20 -14.74 3.08
C PHE A 24 -12.39 -13.62 2.41
N ALA A 25 -12.90 -13.02 1.34
CA ALA A 25 -12.29 -11.87 0.68
C ALA A 25 -13.26 -10.69 0.62
N LEU A 26 -12.73 -9.46 0.56
CA LEU A 26 -13.48 -8.26 0.26
C LEU A 26 -13.29 -7.88 -1.21
N ARG A 27 -14.39 -7.63 -1.92
CA ARG A 27 -14.40 -7.05 -3.26
C ARG A 27 -14.85 -5.59 -3.16
N PHE A 28 -14.01 -4.66 -3.63
CA PHE A 28 -14.24 -3.22 -3.52
C PHE A 28 -13.39 -2.46 -4.54
N ALA A 29 -13.89 -1.33 -5.07
CA ALA A 29 -13.14 -0.44 -5.96
C ALA A 29 -12.39 -1.14 -7.14
N GLY A 30 -12.95 -2.25 -7.66
CA GLY A 30 -12.34 -3.04 -8.74
C GLY A 30 -11.21 -3.98 -8.30
N GLU A 31 -10.95 -4.12 -7.00
CA GLU A 31 -9.99 -5.04 -6.40
C GLU A 31 -10.70 -6.13 -5.59
N THR A 32 -10.00 -7.24 -5.37
CA THR A 32 -10.40 -8.32 -4.45
C THR A 32 -9.24 -8.62 -3.51
N SER A 33 -9.49 -8.65 -2.20
CA SER A 33 -8.46 -8.86 -1.18
C SER A 33 -8.92 -9.85 -0.13
N ALA A 34 -8.10 -10.88 0.12
CA ALA A 34 -8.26 -11.80 1.24
C ALA A 34 -7.39 -11.43 2.45
N LEU A 35 -6.89 -10.18 2.50
CA LEU A 35 -6.09 -9.68 3.60
C LEU A 35 -6.99 -9.27 4.78
N ALA A 36 -6.48 -9.43 6.00
CA ALA A 36 -7.18 -8.99 7.21
C ALA A 36 -7.33 -7.46 7.29
N VAL A 37 -6.42 -6.71 6.67
CA VAL A 37 -6.52 -5.26 6.49
C VAL A 37 -6.03 -4.89 5.10
N VAL A 38 -6.71 -3.95 4.44
CA VAL A 38 -6.24 -3.36 3.19
C VAL A 38 -6.74 -1.92 3.08
N ALA A 39 -5.89 -1.02 2.60
CA ALA A 39 -6.25 0.36 2.37
C ALA A 39 -6.69 0.61 0.92
N THR A 40 -7.64 1.52 0.76
CA THR A 40 -8.00 2.12 -0.53
C THR A 40 -8.21 3.62 -0.38
N SER A 41 -8.25 4.32 -1.51
CA SER A 41 -8.44 5.77 -1.55
C SER A 41 -9.61 6.14 -2.46
N VAL A 42 -10.40 7.13 -2.06
CA VAL A 42 -11.54 7.63 -2.83
C VAL A 42 -11.61 9.15 -2.76
N MET A 43 -12.23 9.78 -3.77
CA MET A 43 -12.53 11.22 -3.69
C MET A 43 -13.63 11.49 -2.66
N PRO A 44 -13.75 12.73 -2.15
CA PRO A 44 -14.92 13.14 -1.38
C PRO A 44 -16.23 12.81 -2.09
N ASP A 45 -17.25 12.46 -1.31
CA ASP A 45 -18.60 12.10 -1.79
C ASP A 45 -18.67 10.91 -2.76
N ALA A 46 -17.55 10.21 -3.00
CA ALA A 46 -17.54 9.02 -3.82
C ALA A 46 -18.28 7.86 -3.15
N GLU A 47 -18.89 7.00 -3.97
CA GLU A 47 -19.50 5.77 -3.51
C GLU A 47 -18.65 4.56 -3.91
N ILE A 48 -18.52 3.61 -2.99
CA ILE A 48 -17.96 2.30 -3.29
C ILE A 48 -18.97 1.22 -2.96
N GLU A 49 -19.00 0.20 -3.81
CA GLU A 49 -19.62 -1.07 -3.47
C GLU A 49 -18.60 -1.95 -2.75
N LEU A 50 -19.05 -2.58 -1.67
CA LEU A 50 -18.29 -3.51 -0.86
C LEU A 50 -19.04 -4.83 -0.78
N GLU A 51 -18.36 -5.92 -1.05
CA GLU A 51 -18.93 -7.26 -0.95
C GLU A 51 -17.97 -8.23 -0.26
N ALA A 52 -18.48 -9.04 0.67
CA ALA A 52 -17.76 -10.20 1.16
C ALA A 52 -17.99 -11.39 0.22
N VAL A 53 -16.90 -11.95 -0.30
CA VAL A 53 -16.88 -13.03 -1.29
C VAL A 53 -15.98 -14.18 -0.84
N ALA A 54 -16.02 -15.30 -1.58
CA ALA A 54 -15.09 -16.42 -1.43
C ALA A 54 -15.01 -17.03 -0.02
N ALA A 55 -16.11 -17.01 0.73
CA ALA A 55 -16.24 -17.78 1.97
C ALA A 55 -16.38 -19.28 1.66
N ALA A 56 -15.76 -20.15 2.48
CA ALA A 56 -15.78 -21.59 2.27
C ALA A 56 -17.18 -22.22 2.38
N GLN A 57 -18.09 -21.59 3.12
CA GLN A 57 -19.47 -22.00 3.31
C GLN A 57 -20.39 -20.78 3.22
N PRO A 58 -21.68 -20.95 2.90
CA PRO A 58 -22.66 -19.86 3.02
C PRO A 58 -22.60 -19.24 4.41
N ALA A 59 -22.23 -17.97 4.47
CA ALA A 59 -21.97 -17.27 5.72
C ALA A 59 -22.80 -15.99 5.81
N ARG A 60 -23.09 -15.57 7.04
CA ARG A 60 -23.72 -14.28 7.33
C ARG A 60 -22.64 -13.29 7.69
N PHE A 61 -22.77 -12.08 7.18
CA PHE A 61 -21.80 -11.03 7.40
C PHE A 61 -22.49 -9.77 7.90
N ASP A 62 -21.85 -9.11 8.85
CA ASP A 62 -22.20 -7.78 9.31
C ASP A 62 -21.08 -6.82 8.95
N ALA A 63 -21.41 -5.57 8.68
CA ALA A 63 -20.43 -4.53 8.41
C ALA A 63 -20.74 -3.26 9.21
N ALA A 64 -19.69 -2.61 9.71
CA ALA A 64 -19.78 -1.36 10.43
C ALA A 64 -18.71 -0.39 9.93
N ALA A 65 -19.08 0.88 9.76
CA ALA A 65 -18.16 1.96 9.41
C ALA A 65 -18.03 2.96 10.56
N ASP A 66 -16.85 3.55 10.74
CA ASP A 66 -16.61 4.60 11.74
C ASP A 66 -16.85 6.03 11.21
N GLY A 67 -17.14 6.15 9.91
CA GLY A 67 -17.50 7.39 9.25
C GLY A 67 -18.07 7.14 7.85
N GLY A 68 -18.52 8.20 7.20
CA GLY A 68 -19.32 8.11 5.97
C GLY A 68 -20.70 7.49 6.22
N THR A 69 -21.37 7.08 5.15
CA THR A 69 -22.68 6.42 5.23
C THR A 69 -22.59 5.03 4.63
N LEU A 70 -22.75 4.01 5.46
CA LEU A 70 -22.81 2.60 5.05
C LEU A 70 -24.27 2.15 4.99
N ALA A 71 -24.73 1.70 3.83
CA ALA A 71 -26.07 1.15 3.64
C ALA A 71 -25.99 -0.30 3.12
N PRO A 72 -26.83 -1.21 3.64
CA PRO A 72 -26.99 -2.54 3.05
C PRO A 72 -27.42 -2.44 1.58
N ALA A 73 -26.80 -3.23 0.71
CA ALA A 73 -27.13 -3.32 -0.71
C ALA A 73 -27.53 -4.75 -1.14
N GLY A 74 -27.49 -5.71 -0.21
CA GLY A 74 -27.88 -7.10 -0.42
C GLY A 74 -27.20 -8.03 0.59
N PRO A 75 -27.38 -9.35 0.47
CA PRO A 75 -26.65 -10.32 1.28
C PRO A 75 -25.14 -10.14 1.10
N ALA A 76 -24.40 -9.94 2.20
CA ALA A 76 -22.95 -9.73 2.18
C ALA A 76 -22.49 -8.54 1.31
N ARG A 77 -23.38 -7.59 1.03
CA ARG A 77 -23.13 -6.44 0.15
C ARG A 77 -23.57 -5.13 0.80
N TRP A 78 -22.73 -4.12 0.66
CA TRP A 78 -22.96 -2.78 1.18
C TRP A 78 -22.53 -1.74 0.16
N ARG A 79 -23.15 -0.56 0.26
CA ARG A 79 -22.73 0.65 -0.42
C ARG A 79 -22.25 1.63 0.63
N TRP A 80 -21.03 2.12 0.48
CA TRP A 80 -20.47 3.14 1.35
C TRP A 80 -20.27 4.43 0.58
N ARG A 81 -20.78 5.53 1.12
CA ARG A 81 -20.55 6.89 0.64
C ARG A 81 -19.53 7.59 1.54
N ALA A 82 -18.46 8.07 0.93
CA ALA A 82 -17.44 8.88 1.59
C ALA A 82 -18.02 10.20 2.10
N PRO A 83 -17.53 10.72 3.25
CA PRO A 83 -17.75 12.11 3.62
C PRO A 83 -17.25 13.10 2.55
N GLY A 84 -17.76 14.33 2.62
CA GLY A 84 -17.32 15.44 1.76
C GLY A 84 -15.96 16.03 2.15
N GLU A 85 -15.44 15.71 3.33
CA GLU A 85 -14.15 16.20 3.84
C GLU A 85 -13.06 15.13 3.78
N PRO A 86 -11.80 15.49 3.47
CA PRO A 86 -10.68 14.57 3.51
C PRO A 86 -10.47 13.96 4.91
N GLY A 87 -10.07 12.70 4.95
CA GLY A 87 -9.92 11.99 6.22
C GLY A 87 -9.64 10.50 6.07
N THR A 88 -9.54 9.82 7.20
CA THR A 88 -9.35 8.37 7.27
C THR A 88 -10.56 7.73 7.95
N HIS A 89 -11.07 6.66 7.35
CA HIS A 89 -12.18 5.86 7.85
C HIS A 89 -11.86 4.38 7.74
N ARG A 90 -12.73 3.55 8.31
CA ARG A 90 -12.70 2.10 8.13
C ARG A 90 -14.09 1.53 7.96
N ILE A 91 -14.14 0.41 7.25
CA ILE A 91 -15.27 -0.52 7.28
C ILE A 91 -14.74 -1.85 7.81
N LEU A 92 -15.28 -2.30 8.93
CA LEU A 92 -15.05 -3.64 9.48
C LEU A 92 -16.15 -4.56 8.97
N VAL A 93 -15.77 -5.62 8.28
CA VAL A 93 -16.68 -6.69 7.87
C VAL A 93 -16.38 -7.91 8.71
N ARG A 94 -17.40 -8.47 9.35
CA ARG A 94 -17.29 -9.60 10.28
C ARG A 94 -18.14 -10.75 9.81
N GLU A 95 -17.58 -11.96 9.80
CA GLU A 95 -18.35 -13.19 9.62
C GLU A 95 -19.01 -13.60 10.94
N ALA A 96 -20.31 -13.90 10.92
CA ALA A 96 -21.11 -14.03 12.13
C ALA A 96 -20.73 -15.24 13.00
N ALA A 97 -20.40 -16.39 12.41
CA ALA A 97 -20.19 -17.63 13.13
C ALA A 97 -18.77 -17.76 13.73
N SER A 98 -17.75 -17.58 12.89
CA SER A 98 -16.33 -17.63 13.22
C SER A 98 -15.82 -16.35 13.89
N ARG A 99 -16.57 -15.24 13.76
CA ARG A 99 -16.22 -13.91 14.27
C ARG A 99 -14.95 -13.32 13.66
N THR A 100 -14.42 -13.90 12.59
CA THR A 100 -13.27 -13.35 11.85
C THR A 100 -13.64 -12.03 11.19
N GLU A 101 -12.63 -11.17 11.01
CA GLU A 101 -12.82 -9.80 10.56
C GLU A 101 -11.87 -9.45 9.41
N ALA A 102 -12.37 -8.67 8.46
CA ALA A 102 -11.58 -7.98 7.45
C ALA A 102 -11.84 -6.47 7.56
N CYS A 103 -10.77 -5.67 7.63
CA CYS A 103 -10.81 -4.22 7.68
C CYS A 103 -10.48 -3.62 6.31
N LEU A 104 -11.40 -2.84 5.76
CA LEU A 104 -11.13 -1.93 4.65
C LEU A 104 -10.83 -0.54 5.22
N ARG A 105 -9.57 -0.10 5.18
CA ARG A 105 -9.17 1.27 5.52
C ARG A 105 -9.40 2.18 4.31
N LEU A 106 -9.99 3.34 4.54
CA LEU A 106 -10.42 4.26 3.49
C LEU A 106 -9.76 5.61 3.73
N PHE A 107 -9.04 6.11 2.73
CA PHE A 107 -8.58 7.48 2.69
C PHE A 107 -9.49 8.29 1.77
N VAL A 108 -10.22 9.24 2.34
CA VAL A 108 -10.90 10.29 1.57
C VAL A 108 -9.84 11.32 1.19
N LEU A 109 -9.58 11.42 -0.10
CA LEU A 109 -8.50 12.21 -0.65
C LEU A 109 -8.77 13.70 -0.49
N ARG A 110 -7.70 14.48 -0.27
CA ARG A 110 -7.72 15.92 -0.52
C ARG A 110 -7.73 16.11 -2.05
N PRO A 111 -8.79 16.70 -2.64
CA PRO A 111 -8.82 16.96 -4.08
C PRO A 111 -7.60 17.76 -4.52
N TYR A 112 -6.96 17.42 -5.63
CA TYR A 112 -5.69 18.04 -6.04
C TYR A 112 -5.82 18.66 -7.44
N ALA A 113 -5.52 19.96 -7.54
CA ALA A 113 -5.68 20.73 -8.76
C ALA A 113 -4.36 20.91 -9.53
N GLY A 114 -3.22 20.51 -8.95
CA GLY A 114 -1.89 20.69 -9.55
C GLY A 114 -1.04 21.75 -8.84
N GLU A 115 -1.39 22.10 -7.61
CA GLU A 115 -0.61 23.04 -6.79
C GLU A 115 0.81 22.52 -6.57
N GLU A 116 1.83 23.35 -6.82
CA GLU A 116 3.22 22.95 -6.57
C GLU A 116 3.53 22.79 -5.08
N GLU A 117 2.70 23.38 -4.21
CA GLU A 117 2.79 23.27 -2.75
C GLU A 117 1.38 23.21 -2.14
N ILE A 118 1.21 22.36 -1.12
CA ILE A 118 -0.04 22.21 -0.37
C ILE A 118 0.31 22.24 1.11
N ASP A 119 -0.27 23.16 1.89
CA ASP A 119 -0.03 23.32 3.32
C ASP A 119 1.47 23.36 3.71
N GLY A 120 2.32 24.00 2.90
CA GLY A 120 3.78 24.05 3.10
C GLY A 120 4.54 22.79 2.64
N PHE A 121 3.83 21.77 2.14
CA PHE A 121 4.43 20.55 1.58
C PHE A 121 4.60 20.67 0.06
N ARG A 122 5.87 20.71 -0.39
CA ARG A 122 6.20 20.78 -1.81
C ARG A 122 5.84 19.49 -2.55
N VAL A 123 4.92 19.60 -3.50
CA VAL A 123 4.54 18.53 -4.43
C VAL A 123 5.34 18.67 -5.73
N GLY A 124 5.50 19.89 -6.23
CA GLY A 124 6.07 20.16 -7.55
C GLY A 124 5.11 19.81 -8.70
N ALA A 125 5.59 19.92 -9.93
CA ALA A 125 4.75 19.81 -11.12
C ALA A 125 4.67 18.38 -11.67
N TYR A 126 3.46 17.85 -11.76
CA TYR A 126 3.18 16.65 -12.55
C TYR A 126 3.18 16.95 -14.05
N PRO A 127 3.45 15.95 -14.91
CA PRO A 127 3.25 16.12 -16.35
C PRO A 127 1.80 16.47 -16.67
N PRO A 128 1.56 17.27 -17.73
CA PRO A 128 0.22 17.57 -18.20
C PRO A 128 -0.61 16.30 -18.41
N GLY A 129 -1.81 16.26 -17.84
CA GLY A 129 -2.74 15.12 -17.96
C GLY A 129 -2.41 13.88 -17.11
N ALA A 130 -1.30 13.88 -16.35
CA ALA A 130 -0.87 12.73 -15.55
C ALA A 130 -1.09 12.90 -14.04
N ARG A 131 -1.50 14.08 -13.57
CA ARG A 131 -1.68 14.36 -12.13
C ARG A 131 -2.74 13.44 -11.51
N PRO A 132 -2.56 12.99 -10.24
CA PRO A 132 -3.63 12.32 -9.51
C PRO A 132 -4.78 13.30 -9.24
N PRO A 133 -6.04 12.84 -9.18
CA PRO A 133 -7.19 13.70 -8.89
C PRO A 133 -7.23 14.18 -7.42
N GLY A 134 -6.51 13.50 -6.53
CA GLY A 134 -6.42 13.83 -5.12
C GLY A 134 -5.25 13.09 -4.47
N LEU A 135 -4.88 13.53 -3.28
CA LEU A 135 -3.77 12.97 -2.49
C LEU A 135 -4.26 12.62 -1.08
N VAL A 136 -3.69 11.58 -0.49
CA VAL A 136 -3.93 11.25 0.92
C VAL A 136 -3.22 12.31 1.75
N ARG A 137 -3.98 13.02 2.59
CA ARG A 137 -3.44 13.93 3.61
C ARG A 137 -2.98 13.09 4.80
N VAL A 138 -1.67 13.06 5.04
CA VAL A 138 -1.04 12.24 6.08
C VAL A 138 -0.62 13.14 7.23
N GLU A 139 -1.16 12.87 8.41
CA GLU A 139 -0.72 13.49 9.67
C GLU A 139 0.36 12.64 10.34
N GLU A 140 1.10 13.21 11.29
CA GLU A 140 2.15 12.49 12.02
C GLU A 140 1.62 11.23 12.72
N ARG A 141 0.45 11.32 13.35
CA ARG A 141 -0.22 10.18 13.99
C ARG A 141 -0.61 9.06 13.03
N MET A 142 -0.57 9.28 11.72
CA MET A 142 -1.00 8.32 10.71
C MET A 142 0.13 7.41 10.22
N LEU A 143 1.38 7.68 10.60
CA LEU A 143 2.55 6.96 10.09
C LEU A 143 2.48 5.45 10.35
N ASP A 144 1.99 5.06 11.52
CA ASP A 144 1.90 3.67 11.95
C ASP A 144 0.59 2.98 11.56
N LEU A 145 -0.29 3.66 10.80
CA LEU A 145 -1.53 3.04 10.35
C LEU A 145 -1.23 1.90 9.39
N ALA A 146 -1.77 0.71 9.70
CA ALA A 146 -1.74 -0.43 8.79
C ALA A 146 -2.51 -0.11 7.50
N VAL A 147 -1.81 -0.18 6.37
CA VAL A 147 -2.39 -0.12 5.02
C VAL A 147 -2.53 -1.51 4.40
N SER A 148 -1.80 -2.47 4.93
CA SER A 148 -1.96 -3.91 4.73
C SER A 148 -1.29 -4.64 5.92
N PRO A 149 -1.36 -5.97 6.05
CA PRO A 149 -0.85 -6.66 7.24
C PRO A 149 0.63 -6.36 7.56
N ARG A 150 1.50 -6.35 6.55
CA ARG A 150 2.94 -6.13 6.69
C ARG A 150 3.37 -4.68 6.50
N PHE A 151 2.51 -3.83 5.93
CA PHE A 151 2.91 -2.48 5.54
C PHE A 151 2.13 -1.38 6.28
N ARG A 152 2.84 -0.33 6.67
CA ARG A 152 2.35 0.88 7.32
C ARG A 152 2.39 2.07 6.37
N LEU A 153 1.48 3.02 6.55
CA LEU A 153 1.34 4.19 5.67
C LEU A 153 2.65 4.99 5.54
N GLY A 154 3.37 5.16 6.66
CA GLY A 154 4.62 5.92 6.71
C GLY A 154 5.72 5.38 5.80
N GLN A 155 5.74 4.06 5.54
CA GLN A 155 6.74 3.43 4.66
C GLN A 155 6.63 3.89 3.20
N PHE A 156 5.47 4.42 2.79
CA PHE A 156 5.23 4.88 1.42
C PHE A 156 5.42 6.38 1.25
N LEU A 157 5.67 7.15 2.31
CA LEU A 157 5.87 8.59 2.20
C LEU A 157 7.16 8.94 1.46
N ALA A 158 7.13 10.05 0.73
CA ALA A 158 8.34 10.66 0.22
C ALA A 158 9.24 11.06 1.40
N LYS A 159 10.54 10.72 1.33
CA LYS A 159 11.54 11.06 2.37
C LYS A 159 11.97 12.54 2.35
N GLN A 160 11.11 13.39 1.79
CA GLN A 160 11.28 14.82 1.80
C GLN A 160 11.21 15.34 3.24
N GLU A 161 12.20 16.15 3.61
CA GLU A 161 12.24 16.90 4.86
C GLU A 161 11.09 17.92 4.92
N GLY A 162 10.56 18.13 6.12
CA GLY A 162 9.46 19.06 6.38
C GLY A 162 8.50 18.53 7.44
N GLY A 163 7.61 19.41 7.91
CA GLY A 163 6.57 19.08 8.87
C GLY A 163 5.38 18.33 8.25
N PHE A 164 4.39 18.05 9.09
CA PHE A 164 3.08 17.52 8.69
C PHE A 164 2.07 18.68 8.51
N PRO A 165 1.04 18.52 7.67
CA PRO A 165 0.70 17.30 6.92
C PRO A 165 1.64 17.04 5.73
N LYS A 166 1.83 15.76 5.41
CA LYS A 166 2.46 15.31 4.16
C LYS A 166 1.40 14.74 3.22
N TYR A 167 1.76 14.59 1.95
CA TYR A 167 0.82 14.12 0.93
C TYR A 167 1.41 12.95 0.14
N LEU A 168 0.58 11.94 -0.14
CA LEU A 168 0.97 10.82 -0.99
C LEU A 168 -0.16 10.30 -1.87
N ALA A 169 0.20 9.74 -3.02
CA ALA A 169 -0.66 8.84 -3.78
C ALA A 169 -0.28 7.39 -3.43
N LEU A 170 -1.28 6.53 -3.21
CA LEU A 170 -1.08 5.10 -2.94
C LEU A 170 -2.18 4.29 -3.60
N ARG A 171 -1.79 3.36 -4.47
CA ARG A 171 -2.70 2.48 -5.19
C ARG A 171 -2.85 1.18 -4.43
N THR A 172 -4.10 0.79 -4.15
CA THR A 172 -4.43 -0.47 -3.47
C THR A 172 -3.77 -1.68 -4.12
N ARG A 173 -3.72 -1.72 -5.45
CA ARG A 173 -3.07 -2.79 -6.20
C ARG A 173 -1.58 -2.97 -5.89
N LEU A 174 -0.86 -1.89 -5.58
CA LEU A 174 0.54 -1.98 -5.15
C LEU A 174 0.62 -2.71 -3.81
N LEU A 175 -0.24 -2.37 -2.85
CA LEU A 175 -0.30 -3.03 -1.54
C LEU A 175 -0.56 -4.54 -1.68
N LEU A 176 -1.52 -4.91 -2.55
CA LEU A 176 -1.83 -6.31 -2.83
C LEU A 176 -0.65 -7.06 -3.47
N ALA A 177 0.05 -6.43 -4.41
CA ALA A 177 1.23 -7.01 -5.04
C ALA A 177 2.37 -7.20 -4.03
N LEU A 178 2.63 -6.20 -3.18
CA LEU A 178 3.68 -6.27 -2.16
C LEU A 178 3.39 -7.34 -1.10
N GLU A 179 2.14 -7.51 -0.68
CA GLU A 179 1.75 -8.61 0.22
C GLU A 179 1.91 -9.98 -0.44
N ALA A 180 1.58 -10.11 -1.72
CA ALA A 180 1.81 -11.35 -2.47
C ALA A 180 3.30 -11.68 -2.57
N ILE A 181 4.15 -10.67 -2.85
CA ILE A 181 5.61 -10.81 -2.88
C ILE A 181 6.13 -11.22 -1.51
N ALA A 182 5.75 -10.50 -0.46
CA ALA A 182 6.19 -10.78 0.91
C ALA A 182 5.77 -12.18 1.36
N ALA A 183 4.54 -12.62 1.04
CA ALA A 183 4.09 -13.98 1.32
C ALA A 183 4.92 -15.03 0.56
N ARG A 184 5.28 -14.76 -0.70
CA ARG A 184 6.14 -15.66 -1.50
C ARG A 184 7.55 -15.76 -0.93
N LEU A 185 8.13 -14.65 -0.46
CA LEU A 185 9.46 -14.61 0.16
C LEU A 185 9.46 -15.32 1.52
N ALA A 186 8.45 -15.08 2.35
CA ALA A 186 8.27 -15.77 3.62
C ALA A 186 8.14 -17.29 3.43
N ALA A 187 7.36 -17.74 2.44
CA ALA A 187 7.23 -19.17 2.11
C ALA A 187 8.54 -19.82 1.64
N ARG A 188 9.50 -19.01 1.17
CA ARG A 188 10.85 -19.45 0.77
C ARG A 188 11.85 -19.40 1.92
N GLY A 189 11.47 -18.81 3.06
CA GLY A 189 12.39 -18.55 4.18
C GLY A 189 13.41 -17.44 3.88
N ALA A 190 13.13 -16.56 2.90
CA ALA A 190 14.08 -15.51 2.51
C ALA A 190 14.15 -14.36 3.52
N GLY A 191 13.06 -14.06 4.23
CA GLY A 191 12.97 -12.94 5.17
C GLY A 191 11.80 -12.00 4.86
N ASP A 192 11.76 -10.87 5.56
CA ASP A 192 10.71 -9.87 5.43
C ASP A 192 11.01 -8.88 4.29
N LEU A 193 9.96 -8.42 3.60
CA LEU A 193 10.09 -7.44 2.53
C LEU A 193 10.05 -6.01 3.11
N ALA A 194 11.12 -5.25 2.91
CA ALA A 194 11.20 -3.84 3.29
C ALA A 194 10.91 -2.92 2.10
N VAL A 195 10.25 -1.79 2.37
CA VAL A 195 10.05 -0.70 1.40
C VAL A 195 11.13 0.35 1.61
N MET A 196 12.07 0.45 0.67
CA MET A 196 13.08 1.50 0.67
C MET A 196 12.49 2.84 0.28
N SER A 197 11.62 2.86 -0.74
CA SER A 197 10.99 4.07 -1.27
C SER A 197 9.64 3.74 -1.90
N GLY A 198 8.57 4.32 -1.39
CA GLY A 198 7.24 4.29 -2.02
C GLY A 198 7.01 5.51 -2.91
N TYR A 199 5.95 6.26 -2.62
CA TYR A 199 5.56 7.45 -3.38
C TYR A 199 6.65 8.54 -3.35
N ARG A 200 6.80 9.22 -4.49
CA ARG A 200 7.65 10.41 -4.61
C ARG A 200 6.82 11.55 -5.15
N THR A 201 6.89 12.71 -4.51
CA THR A 201 6.39 13.95 -5.14
C THR A 201 7.26 14.27 -6.36
N PRO A 202 6.73 14.92 -7.40
CA PRO A 202 7.55 15.45 -8.49
C PRO A 202 8.77 16.27 -8.00
N TYR A 203 8.57 17.12 -7.00
CA TYR A 203 9.65 17.89 -6.37
C TYR A 203 10.73 16.98 -5.75
N TYR A 204 10.33 16.01 -4.91
CA TYR A 204 11.28 15.13 -4.24
C TYR A 204 12.01 14.23 -5.24
N HIS A 205 11.30 13.72 -6.24
CA HIS A 205 11.87 12.92 -7.32
C HIS A 205 12.96 13.67 -8.09
N ALA A 206 12.71 14.93 -8.43
CA ALA A 206 13.72 15.80 -9.05
C ALA A 206 14.88 16.12 -8.10
N ARG A 207 14.59 16.39 -6.81
CA ARG A 207 15.60 16.71 -5.79
C ARG A 207 16.62 15.59 -5.59
N ILE A 208 16.22 14.33 -5.72
CA ILE A 208 17.14 13.18 -5.62
C ILE A 208 17.84 12.86 -6.96
N GLY A 209 17.79 13.78 -7.93
CA GLY A 209 18.54 13.70 -9.18
C GLY A 209 17.82 12.98 -10.33
N ASN A 210 16.57 12.55 -10.15
CA ASN A 210 15.83 11.90 -11.24
C ASN A 210 15.18 12.92 -12.17
N THR A 211 15.36 12.74 -13.47
CA THR A 211 14.77 13.61 -14.51
C THR A 211 13.53 13.01 -15.18
N THR A 212 13.20 11.75 -14.86
CA THR A 212 12.10 11.02 -15.49
C THR A 212 10.75 11.53 -14.98
N THR A 213 9.90 11.96 -15.90
CA THR A 213 8.55 12.46 -15.59
C THR A 213 7.48 11.37 -15.60
N THR A 214 7.83 10.18 -16.10
CA THR A 214 6.95 9.02 -16.25
C THR A 214 7.19 7.96 -15.18
N SER A 215 8.01 8.24 -14.17
CA SER A 215 8.29 7.30 -13.08
C SER A 215 7.02 6.91 -12.34
N ARG A 216 6.84 5.62 -12.10
CA ARG A 216 5.66 5.07 -11.42
C ARG A 216 5.58 5.45 -9.94
N HIS A 217 6.71 5.79 -9.32
CA HIS A 217 6.71 6.36 -7.96
C HIS A 217 5.88 7.64 -7.83
N LEU A 218 5.76 8.42 -8.92
CA LEU A 218 4.97 9.66 -8.92
C LEU A 218 3.46 9.40 -8.81
N PHE A 219 3.00 8.18 -9.14
CA PHE A 219 1.58 7.85 -9.26
C PHE A 219 1.10 6.87 -8.18
N GLY A 220 1.96 6.59 -7.19
CA GLY A 220 1.61 5.75 -6.03
C GLY A 220 1.48 4.28 -6.34
N ASP A 221 2.02 3.82 -7.48
CA ASP A 221 1.91 2.44 -7.95
C ASP A 221 3.25 1.73 -8.11
N ALA A 222 4.30 2.27 -7.49
CA ALA A 222 5.62 1.67 -7.41
C ALA A 222 6.22 1.70 -6.02
N ALA A 223 7.09 0.73 -5.75
CA ALA A 223 7.94 0.67 -4.59
C ALA A 223 9.33 0.12 -4.97
N ASP A 224 10.35 0.68 -4.35
CA ASP A 224 11.69 0.09 -4.34
C ASP A 224 11.81 -0.75 -3.07
N VAL A 225 12.14 -2.03 -3.22
CA VAL A 225 12.06 -3.03 -2.17
C VAL A 225 13.31 -3.89 -2.07
N TYR A 226 13.55 -4.43 -0.89
CA TYR A 226 14.66 -5.34 -0.58
C TYR A 226 14.21 -6.31 0.53
N VAL A 227 14.95 -7.38 0.73
CA VAL A 227 14.72 -8.29 1.87
C VAL A 227 15.54 -7.81 3.05
N ASP A 228 14.90 -7.69 4.21
CA ASP A 228 15.48 -7.23 5.47
C ASP A 228 14.81 -7.97 6.64
N GLY A 229 15.16 -9.24 6.80
CA GLY A 229 14.68 -10.09 7.88
C GLY A 229 15.33 -9.82 9.23
N ASN A 230 16.48 -9.14 9.25
CA ASN A 230 17.19 -8.79 10.48
C ASN A 230 16.84 -7.39 11.02
N GLY A 231 16.23 -6.53 10.19
CA GLY A 231 15.72 -5.21 10.54
C GLY A 231 16.79 -4.11 10.63
N ASP A 232 17.96 -4.29 10.00
CA ASP A 232 19.06 -3.31 10.02
C ASP A 232 18.93 -2.22 8.95
N GLY A 233 17.91 -2.30 8.10
CA GLY A 233 17.65 -1.36 7.02
C GLY A 233 18.54 -1.57 5.79
N ARG A 234 19.11 -2.77 5.62
CA ARG A 234 19.91 -3.17 4.45
C ARG A 234 19.39 -4.47 3.85
N MET A 235 19.77 -4.69 2.60
CA MET A 235 19.53 -5.96 1.91
C MET A 235 20.23 -7.08 2.70
N ASP A 236 19.52 -8.18 2.93
CA ASP A 236 20.12 -9.42 3.44
C ASP A 236 20.94 -10.15 2.36
N ASP A 237 21.91 -10.95 2.80
CA ASP A 237 22.64 -11.94 1.99
C ASP A 237 21.69 -13.11 1.65
N LEU A 238 21.16 -13.11 0.44
CA LEU A 238 20.17 -14.06 -0.05
C LEU A 238 20.80 -15.29 -0.69
N ASP A 239 22.03 -15.20 -1.19
CA ASP A 239 22.73 -16.32 -1.83
C ASP A 239 23.66 -17.10 -0.87
N GLY A 240 23.92 -16.55 0.31
CA GLY A 240 24.64 -17.17 1.42
C GLY A 240 26.16 -17.11 1.26
N ASP A 241 26.70 -16.18 0.47
CA ASP A 241 28.13 -16.05 0.25
C ASP A 241 28.87 -15.22 1.34
N GLY A 242 28.12 -14.66 2.29
CA GLY A 242 28.58 -13.82 3.39
C GLY A 242 28.60 -12.32 3.05
N ARG A 243 28.00 -11.89 1.94
CA ARG A 243 27.95 -10.50 1.48
C ARG A 243 26.52 -10.08 1.16
N ALA A 244 26.20 -8.83 1.43
CA ALA A 244 24.95 -8.20 1.04
C ALA A 244 25.24 -7.21 -0.11
N ASP A 245 25.10 -7.65 -1.35
CA ASP A 245 25.51 -6.91 -2.54
C ASP A 245 24.57 -7.07 -3.75
N ASP A 246 25.02 -6.60 -4.92
CA ASP A 246 24.23 -6.58 -6.15
C ASP A 246 23.80 -7.99 -6.62
N ALA A 247 24.49 -9.04 -6.20
CA ALA A 247 24.12 -10.43 -6.47
C ALA A 247 22.78 -10.78 -5.80
N ASP A 248 22.56 -10.33 -4.56
CA ASP A 248 21.32 -10.56 -3.82
C ASP A 248 20.13 -9.89 -4.50
N ALA A 249 20.31 -8.65 -4.96
CA ALA A 249 19.23 -7.95 -5.66
C ALA A 249 18.90 -8.60 -7.01
N ARG A 250 19.89 -9.18 -7.71
CA ARG A 250 19.64 -9.99 -8.92
C ARG A 250 18.92 -11.30 -8.58
N LEU A 251 19.25 -11.92 -7.46
CA LEU A 251 18.57 -13.14 -7.00
C LEU A 251 17.11 -12.85 -6.62
N LEU A 252 16.86 -11.77 -5.87
CA LEU A 252 15.51 -11.30 -5.58
C LEU A 252 14.74 -11.01 -6.87
N PHE A 253 15.34 -10.27 -7.81
CA PHE A 253 14.73 -10.01 -9.12
C PHE A 253 14.35 -11.30 -9.84
N ALA A 254 15.22 -12.30 -9.89
CA ALA A 254 14.94 -13.57 -10.56
C ALA A 254 13.75 -14.30 -9.90
N TRP A 255 13.63 -14.25 -8.58
CA TRP A 255 12.48 -14.81 -7.87
C TRP A 255 11.18 -14.07 -8.19
N LEU A 256 11.22 -12.73 -8.23
CA LEU A 256 10.05 -11.91 -8.55
C LEU A 256 9.65 -12.05 -10.03
N GLU A 257 10.62 -12.21 -10.93
CA GLU A 257 10.37 -12.45 -12.34
C GLU A 257 9.71 -13.81 -12.58
N ALA A 258 10.20 -14.86 -11.92
CA ALA A 258 9.58 -16.19 -11.97
C ALA A 258 8.15 -16.17 -11.43
N MET A 259 7.92 -15.49 -10.30
CA MET A 259 6.59 -15.28 -9.74
C MET A 259 5.67 -14.51 -10.69
N ALA A 260 6.19 -13.47 -11.35
CA ALA A 260 5.42 -12.66 -12.29
C ALA A 260 5.01 -13.40 -13.57
N ALA A 261 5.65 -14.54 -13.88
CA ALA A 261 5.25 -15.41 -14.99
C ALA A 261 4.07 -16.33 -14.65
N GLU A 262 3.68 -16.42 -13.37
CA GLU A 262 2.57 -17.28 -12.95
C GLU A 262 1.21 -16.63 -13.29
N PRO A 263 0.22 -17.40 -13.82
CA PRO A 263 -1.05 -16.82 -14.28
C PRO A 263 -1.82 -16.01 -13.24
N TRP A 264 -1.74 -16.42 -11.96
CA TRP A 264 -2.44 -15.72 -10.87
C TRP A 264 -1.84 -14.33 -10.58
N TYR A 265 -0.59 -14.07 -10.99
CA TYR A 265 0.07 -12.77 -10.80
C TYR A 265 -0.31 -11.76 -11.89
N ALA A 266 -0.98 -12.18 -12.96
CA ALA A 266 -1.36 -11.32 -14.08
C ALA A 266 -2.06 -10.00 -13.68
N PRO A 267 -2.94 -9.95 -12.66
CA PRO A 267 -3.53 -8.68 -12.20
C PRO A 267 -2.51 -7.66 -11.70
N PHE A 268 -1.33 -8.09 -11.25
CA PHE A 268 -0.24 -7.27 -10.72
C PHE A 268 0.85 -6.99 -11.76
N ALA A 269 0.58 -7.24 -13.04
CA ALA A 269 1.56 -7.01 -14.11
C ALA A 269 2.13 -5.58 -14.07
N GLY A 270 3.44 -5.47 -14.14
CA GLY A 270 4.12 -4.18 -14.13
C GLY A 270 5.63 -4.25 -14.31
N GLY A 271 6.30 -3.15 -13.96
CA GLY A 271 7.74 -2.99 -14.07
C GLY A 271 8.51 -3.73 -12.99
N LEU A 272 9.68 -4.25 -13.37
CA LEU A 272 10.64 -4.88 -12.48
C LEU A 272 12.05 -4.51 -12.94
N SER A 273 12.93 -4.08 -12.04
CA SER A 273 14.30 -3.68 -12.38
C SER A 273 15.24 -3.80 -11.18
N VAL A 274 16.51 -4.14 -11.42
CA VAL A 274 17.55 -4.21 -10.39
C VAL A 274 18.29 -2.88 -10.32
N TYR A 275 18.50 -2.36 -9.12
CA TYR A 275 19.36 -1.23 -8.89
C TYR A 275 20.53 -1.63 -8.01
N ALA A 276 21.73 -1.41 -8.54
CA ALA A 276 22.99 -1.63 -7.85
C ALA A 276 23.16 -0.70 -6.64
N THR A 277 24.05 -1.13 -5.76
CA THR A 277 24.55 -0.38 -4.61
C THR A 277 25.06 1.00 -5.04
N ALA A 278 24.78 2.01 -4.21
CA ALA A 278 25.28 3.37 -4.39
C ALA A 278 25.79 3.92 -3.05
N PRO A 279 26.60 5.01 -3.02
CA PRO A 279 27.19 5.50 -1.77
C PRO A 279 26.19 5.82 -0.63
N HIS A 280 24.93 6.06 -0.95
CA HIS A 280 23.88 6.46 -0.02
C HIS A 280 22.79 5.38 0.20
N ARG A 281 22.91 4.18 -0.39
CA ARG A 281 21.92 3.10 -0.29
C ARG A 281 22.48 1.75 -0.74
N GLY A 282 21.98 0.67 -0.14
CA GLY A 282 22.23 -0.69 -0.61
C GLY A 282 21.54 -0.99 -1.96
N PRO A 283 21.74 -2.21 -2.48
CA PRO A 283 21.07 -2.68 -3.68
C PRO A 283 19.59 -2.97 -3.38
N PHE A 284 18.74 -2.89 -4.41
CA PHE A 284 17.30 -3.13 -4.25
C PHE A 284 16.66 -3.49 -5.59
N VAL A 285 15.39 -3.90 -5.54
CA VAL A 285 14.57 -4.18 -6.71
C VAL A 285 13.40 -3.21 -6.78
N HIS A 286 13.23 -2.57 -7.94
CA HIS A 286 12.05 -1.77 -8.24
C HIS A 286 10.89 -2.66 -8.65
N VAL A 287 9.70 -2.41 -8.11
CA VAL A 287 8.45 -3.07 -8.49
C VAL A 287 7.37 -2.01 -8.73
N ASP A 288 6.58 -2.17 -9.78
CA ASP A 288 5.36 -1.40 -9.97
C ASP A 288 4.22 -2.24 -10.56
N VAL A 289 3.00 -1.69 -10.55
CA VAL A 289 1.78 -2.33 -11.06
C VAL A 289 1.15 -1.56 -12.23
N ARG A 290 1.99 -1.11 -13.17
CA ARG A 290 1.58 -0.28 -14.34
C ARG A 290 0.65 -0.97 -15.36
N GLY A 291 0.25 -2.21 -15.11
CA GLY A 291 -0.66 -2.99 -15.96
C GLY A 291 -0.02 -3.68 -17.16
N ARG A 292 1.31 -3.61 -17.30
CA ARG A 292 2.06 -4.30 -18.35
C ARG A 292 3.48 -4.61 -17.90
N SER A 293 3.97 -5.78 -18.27
CA SER A 293 5.34 -6.21 -17.96
C SER A 293 6.37 -5.33 -18.66
N VAL A 294 7.31 -4.78 -17.90
CA VAL A 294 8.48 -4.05 -18.41
C VAL A 294 9.70 -4.44 -17.55
N ARG A 295 10.85 -4.63 -18.17
CA ARG A 295 12.14 -4.92 -17.51
C ARG A 295 13.19 -3.94 -18.01
N TRP A 296 14.04 -3.44 -17.12
CA TRP A 296 15.14 -2.54 -17.47
C TRP A 296 16.26 -2.61 -16.44
#